data_AF-A0A7X3MG98-F1
#
_entry.id   AF-A0A7X3MG98-F1
#
_cell.length_a   1.000
_cell.length_b   1.000
_cell.length_c   1.000
_cell.angle_alpha   90.00
_cell.angle_beta   90.00
_cell.angle_gamma   90.00
#
_symmetry.space_group_name_H-M   'P 1'
#
loop_
_entity.id
_entity.type
_entity.pdbx_description
1 polymer ?
#
loop_
_entity_poly.entity_id
_entity_poly.type
_entity_poly.pdbx_seq_one_letter_code
_entity_poly.pdbx_strand_id
1 'polypeptide(L)'
;MEWLICAWQGRNIWRRLKIKYRINYDCVVIILTEQDEEWNKTALKYLPDYMKRKSAKKALVFYTENCTLKYLEPYMTDNIQTFKMKELQVRRLLRYYCLYRFFDNVVFFSLEEPKDNNSREILSHEEITKEELICLGFYCLRCVPDGKAEGTVYV
;
A
#
# COMPACT_ATOMS: atom_id res chain seq x y z
N MET A 1 -19.87 -9.38 -17.58
CA MET A 1 -20.02 -10.46 -16.58
C MET A 1 -18.70 -10.82 -15.88
N GLU A 2 -17.58 -10.92 -16.59
CA GLU A 2 -16.28 -11.34 -16.00
C GLU A 2 -15.79 -10.47 -14.83
N TRP A 3 -16.07 -9.17 -14.87
CA TRP A 3 -15.65 -8.22 -13.83
C TRP A 3 -16.34 -8.46 -12.48
N LEU A 4 -17.63 -8.78 -12.47
CA LEU A 4 -18.40 -9.11 -11.27
C LEU A 4 -17.95 -10.43 -10.63
N ILE A 5 -17.63 -11.44 -11.44
CA ILE A 5 -17.10 -12.73 -10.96
C ILE A 5 -15.75 -12.50 -10.27
N CYS A 6 -14.86 -11.70 -10.87
CA CYS A 6 -13.58 -11.35 -10.27
C CYS A 6 -13.74 -10.60 -8.95
N ALA A 7 -14.67 -9.65 -8.88
CA ALA A 7 -14.96 -8.91 -7.65
C ALA A 7 -15.52 -9.83 -6.55
N TRP A 8 -16.39 -10.78 -6.89
CA TRP A 8 -16.89 -11.75 -5.91
C TRP A 8 -15.78 -12.66 -5.35
N GLN A 9 -14.84 -13.07 -6.21
CA GLN A 9 -13.62 -13.75 -5.75
C GLN A 9 -12.76 -12.86 -4.85
N GLY A 10 -12.63 -11.56 -5.18
CA GLY A 10 -11.99 -10.56 -4.35
C GLY A 10 -12.62 -10.43 -2.96
N ARG A 11 -13.96 -10.44 -2.87
CA ARG A 11 -14.70 -10.46 -1.59
C ARG A 11 -14.32 -11.66 -0.72
N ASN A 12 -14.22 -12.84 -1.32
CA ASN A 12 -13.85 -14.06 -0.59
C ASN A 12 -12.40 -14.02 -0.12
N ILE A 13 -11.48 -13.50 -0.94
CA ILE A 13 -10.09 -13.25 -0.54
C ILE A 13 -10.06 -12.28 0.65
N TRP A 14 -10.73 -11.14 0.54
CA TRP A 14 -10.78 -10.13 1.60
C TRP A 14 -11.31 -10.69 2.93
N ARG A 15 -12.43 -11.44 2.90
CA ARG A 15 -12.98 -12.07 4.11
C ARG A 15 -11.98 -13.00 4.79
N ARG A 16 -11.26 -13.81 4.00
CA ARG A 16 -10.23 -14.73 4.53
C ARG A 16 -9.07 -13.96 5.15
N LEU A 17 -8.58 -12.91 4.49
CA LEU A 17 -7.50 -12.06 5.01
C LEU A 17 -7.93 -11.38 6.32
N LYS A 18 -9.14 -10.83 6.36
CA LYS A 18 -9.69 -10.15 7.54
C LYS A 18 -9.71 -11.07 8.75
N ILE A 19 -10.17 -12.31 8.59
CA ILE A 19 -10.21 -13.31 9.67
C ILE A 19 -8.78 -13.75 10.03
N LYS A 20 -7.99 -14.18 9.05
CA LYS A 20 -6.65 -14.76 9.25
C LYS A 20 -5.70 -13.79 9.97
N TYR A 21 -5.72 -12.52 9.58
CA TYR A 21 -4.78 -11.51 10.09
C TYR A 21 -5.41 -10.54 11.10
N ARG A 22 -6.67 -10.78 11.48
CA ARG A 22 -7.46 -9.94 12.39
C ARG A 22 -7.47 -8.47 11.96
N ILE A 23 -7.76 -8.23 10.68
CA ILE A 23 -7.75 -6.88 10.09
C ILE A 23 -8.92 -6.07 10.66
N ASN A 24 -8.59 -4.95 11.30
CA ASN A 24 -9.51 -4.00 11.89
C ASN A 24 -8.96 -2.56 11.72
N TYR A 25 -9.61 -1.57 12.34
CA TYR A 25 -9.23 -0.16 12.23
C TYR A 25 -7.87 0.18 12.89
N ASP A 26 -7.35 -0.66 13.77
CA ASP A 26 -6.01 -0.50 14.36
C ASP A 26 -4.89 -0.96 13.41
N CYS A 27 -5.24 -1.40 12.20
CA CYS A 27 -4.32 -1.90 11.18
C CYS A 27 -4.33 -0.99 9.95
N VAL A 28 -3.14 -0.73 9.39
CA VAL A 28 -3.03 -0.34 7.97
C VAL A 28 -2.76 -1.58 7.13
N VAL A 29 -3.34 -1.61 5.94
CA VAL A 29 -3.11 -2.67 4.95
C VAL A 29 -2.56 -2.02 3.69
N ILE A 30 -1.39 -2.47 3.27
CA ILE A 30 -0.70 -1.95 2.10
C ILE A 30 -0.52 -3.08 1.12
N ILE A 31 -0.77 -2.81 -0.16
CA ILE A 31 -0.58 -3.77 -1.23
C ILE A 31 0.38 -3.16 -2.26
N LEU A 32 1.59 -3.72 -2.33
CA LEU A 32 2.64 -3.35 -3.27
C LEU A 32 2.49 -4.21 -4.53
N THR A 33 2.21 -3.59 -5.67
CA THR A 33 2.01 -4.30 -6.95
C THR A 33 3.09 -4.06 -7.98
N GLU A 34 3.88 -3.01 -7.81
CA GLU A 34 4.84 -2.56 -8.82
C GLU A 34 6.16 -3.35 -8.77
N GLN A 35 6.80 -3.49 -9.94
CA GLN A 35 8.18 -3.94 -10.05
C GLN A 35 9.19 -2.84 -9.69
N ASP A 36 8.78 -1.56 -9.77
CA ASP A 36 9.63 -0.43 -9.43
C ASP A 36 10.03 -0.49 -7.95
N GLU A 37 11.30 -0.79 -7.72
CA GLU A 37 11.90 -0.93 -6.40
C GLU A 37 11.86 0.39 -5.63
N GLU A 38 12.12 1.51 -6.28
CA GLU A 38 12.15 2.83 -5.66
C GLU A 38 10.74 3.25 -5.23
N TRP A 39 9.73 2.93 -6.04
CA TRP A 39 8.32 3.12 -5.69
C TRP A 39 7.95 2.38 -4.41
N ASN A 40 8.30 1.09 -4.33
CA ASN A 40 8.02 0.25 -3.17
C ASN A 40 8.80 0.69 -1.92
N LYS A 41 10.08 1.07 -2.07
CA LYS A 41 10.88 1.63 -0.99
C LYS A 41 10.28 2.92 -0.45
N THR A 42 9.85 3.81 -1.34
CA THR A 42 9.27 5.10 -0.96
C THR A 42 7.93 4.91 -0.25
N ALA A 43 7.11 3.96 -0.69
CA ALA A 43 5.88 3.60 0.02
C ALA A 43 6.17 3.15 1.45
N LEU A 44 7.18 2.30 1.66
CA LEU A 44 7.54 1.82 2.99
C LEU A 44 8.24 2.89 3.85
N LYS A 45 9.07 3.75 3.26
CA LYS A 45 9.74 4.86 3.94
C LYS A 45 8.76 5.73 4.72
N TYR A 46 7.62 6.06 4.13
CA TYR A 46 6.60 6.92 4.74
C TYR A 46 5.43 6.15 5.39
N LEU A 47 5.53 4.82 5.49
CA LEU A 47 4.55 4.00 6.19
C LEU A 47 4.38 4.40 7.67
N PRO A 48 5.45 4.70 8.43
CA PRO A 48 5.31 5.14 9.82
C PRO A 48 4.45 6.40 9.96
N ASP A 49 4.62 7.40 9.09
CA ASP A 49 3.83 8.63 9.09
C ASP A 49 2.35 8.36 8.77
N TYR A 50 2.12 7.47 7.80
CA TYR A 50 0.77 7.02 7.47
C TYR A 50 0.10 6.28 8.65
N MET A 51 0.83 5.38 9.31
CA MET A 51 0.35 4.68 10.51
C MET A 51 0.01 5.67 11.63
N LYS A 52 0.88 6.63 11.89
CA LYS A 52 0.68 7.69 12.90
C LYS A 52 -0.58 8.49 12.61
N ARG A 53 -0.76 8.93 11.35
CA ARG A 53 -1.97 9.65 10.91
C ARG A 53 -3.26 8.84 11.10
N LYS A 54 -3.20 7.53 10.85
CA LYS A 54 -4.35 6.62 11.01
C LYS A 54 -4.52 6.08 12.43
N SER A 55 -3.64 6.47 13.36
CA SER A 55 -3.56 5.91 14.71
C SER A 55 -3.50 4.38 14.72
N ALA A 56 -2.85 3.79 13.70
CA ALA A 56 -2.71 2.36 13.54
C ALA A 56 -1.51 1.82 14.31
N LYS A 57 -1.69 0.66 14.94
CA LYS A 57 -0.67 -0.01 15.77
C LYS A 57 0.20 -0.96 14.97
N LYS A 58 -0.30 -1.46 13.85
CA LYS A 58 0.43 -2.39 12.98
C LYS A 58 0.12 -2.18 11.51
N ALA A 59 1.05 -2.60 10.65
CA ALA A 59 0.89 -2.66 9.21
C ALA A 59 0.95 -4.09 8.70
N LEU A 60 0.08 -4.41 7.75
CA LEU A 60 0.15 -5.62 6.95
C LEU A 60 0.49 -5.24 5.52
N VAL A 61 1.69 -5.60 5.09
CA VAL A 61 2.20 -5.30 3.74
C VAL A 61 2.10 -6.56 2.89
N PHE A 62 1.18 -6.55 1.94
CA PHE A 62 1.07 -7.58 0.92
C PHE A 62 1.90 -7.17 -0.29
N TYR A 63 2.68 -8.10 -0.84
CA TYR A 63 3.49 -7.85 -2.02
C TYR A 63 3.35 -9.03 -3.00
N THR A 64 3.48 -8.75 -4.29
CA THR A 64 3.41 -9.78 -5.33
C THR A 64 4.77 -10.41 -5.60
N GLU A 65 4.79 -11.49 -6.38
CA GLU A 65 6.01 -12.06 -6.97
C GLU A 65 6.89 -11.06 -7.73
N ASN A 66 6.33 -9.92 -8.15
CA ASN A 66 7.03 -8.86 -8.86
C ASN A 66 7.88 -7.97 -7.92
N CYS A 67 7.73 -8.10 -6.60
CA CYS A 67 8.42 -7.28 -5.62
C CYS A 67 9.57 -8.06 -4.94
N THR A 68 10.76 -7.45 -4.88
CA THR A 68 11.94 -8.07 -4.27
C THR A 68 12.04 -7.71 -2.79
N LEU A 69 11.75 -8.69 -1.91
CA LEU A 69 11.73 -8.54 -0.45
C LEU A 69 13.02 -7.96 0.16
N LYS A 70 14.19 -8.34 -0.36
CA LYS A 70 15.49 -7.97 0.20
C LYS A 70 15.65 -6.44 0.36
N TYR A 71 15.01 -5.68 -0.50
CA TYR A 71 15.07 -4.22 -0.48
C TYR A 71 14.08 -3.56 0.47
N LEU A 72 13.14 -4.34 0.99
CA LEU A 72 12.13 -3.90 1.95
C LEU A 72 12.58 -4.13 3.39
N GLU A 73 13.50 -5.06 3.63
CA GLU A 73 14.03 -5.41 4.97
C GLU A 73 14.45 -4.19 5.82
N PRO A 74 15.13 -3.16 5.28
CA PRO A 74 15.53 -1.99 6.07
C PRO A 74 14.35 -1.18 6.65
N TYR A 75 13.15 -1.34 6.09
CA TYR A 75 11.95 -0.63 6.52
C TYR A 75 11.08 -1.47 7.45
N MET A 76 11.46 -2.72 7.73
CA MET A 76 10.69 -3.60 8.59
C MET A 76 10.95 -3.27 10.06
N THR A 77 9.87 -3.12 10.81
CA THR A 77 9.87 -2.96 12.26
C THR A 77 8.94 -4.01 12.87
N ASP A 78 8.96 -4.19 14.20
CA ASP A 78 8.13 -5.18 14.89
C ASP A 78 6.62 -5.03 14.60
N ASN A 79 6.20 -3.82 14.22
CA ASN A 79 4.81 -3.51 13.92
C ASN A 79 4.44 -3.72 12.44
N ILE A 80 5.37 -4.11 11.57
CA ILE A 80 5.17 -4.30 10.14
C ILE A 80 5.32 -5.78 9.80
N GLN A 81 4.29 -6.37 9.20
CA GLN A 81 4.32 -7.77 8.77
C GLN A 81 4.14 -7.87 7.26
N THR A 82 5.00 -8.62 6.58
CA THR A 82 4.96 -8.79 5.13
C THR A 82 4.41 -10.14 4.71
N PHE A 83 3.60 -10.17 3.66
CA PHE A 83 3.02 -11.40 3.11
C PHE A 83 3.07 -11.43 1.59
N LYS A 84 3.64 -12.49 1.03
CA LYS A 84 3.56 -12.74 -0.41
C LYS A 84 2.13 -13.09 -0.81
N MET A 85 1.67 -12.53 -1.93
CA MET A 85 0.36 -12.81 -2.53
C MET A 85 0.52 -12.95 -4.03
N LYS A 86 -0.26 -13.86 -4.66
CA LYS A 86 -0.22 -13.98 -6.13
C LYS A 86 -0.81 -12.73 -6.78
N GLU A 87 -0.25 -12.27 -7.90
CA GLU A 87 -0.73 -11.08 -8.61
C GLU A 87 -2.22 -11.18 -8.95
N LEU A 88 -2.68 -12.36 -9.40
CA LEU A 88 -4.10 -12.60 -9.68
C LEU A 88 -5.01 -12.40 -8.45
N GLN A 89 -4.53 -12.72 -7.24
CA GLN A 89 -5.29 -12.47 -6.02
C GLN A 89 -5.37 -10.97 -5.71
N VAL A 90 -4.26 -10.25 -5.89
CA VAL A 90 -4.22 -8.79 -5.73
C VAL A 90 -5.16 -8.11 -6.72
N ARG A 91 -5.12 -8.47 -8.01
CA ARG A 91 -6.02 -7.91 -9.04
C ARG A 91 -7.49 -8.13 -8.70
N ARG A 92 -7.86 -9.33 -8.22
CA ARG A 92 -9.22 -9.63 -7.77
C ARG A 92 -9.61 -8.77 -6.54
N LEU A 93 -8.68 -8.59 -5.61
CA LEU A 93 -8.91 -7.77 -4.42
C LEU A 93 -9.08 -6.30 -4.78
N LEU A 94 -8.26 -5.76 -5.67
CA LEU A 94 -8.35 -4.38 -6.17
C LEU A 94 -9.67 -4.13 -6.90
N ARG A 95 -10.10 -5.05 -7.79
CA ARG A 95 -11.42 -4.95 -8.45
C ARG A 95 -12.57 -4.91 -7.44
N TYR A 96 -12.50 -5.74 -6.39
CA TYR A 96 -13.50 -5.69 -5.33
C TYR A 96 -13.44 -4.37 -4.54
N TYR A 97 -12.23 -3.86 -4.25
CA TYR A 97 -12.05 -2.58 -3.56
C TYR A 97 -12.63 -1.39 -4.35
N CYS A 98 -12.50 -1.39 -5.68
CA CYS A 98 -13.09 -0.37 -6.55
C CYS A 98 -14.63 -0.37 -6.49
N LEU A 99 -15.26 -1.53 -6.24
CA LEU A 99 -16.71 -1.65 -6.07
C LEU A 99 -17.18 -1.36 -4.65
N TYR A 100 -16.39 -1.74 -3.66
CA TYR A 100 -16.71 -1.63 -2.25
C TYR A 100 -15.44 -1.30 -1.46
N ARG A 101 -15.30 -0.02 -1.10
CA ARG A 101 -14.20 0.45 -0.26
C ARG A 101 -14.30 -0.22 1.11
N PHE A 102 -13.25 -0.94 1.52
CA PHE A 102 -13.29 -1.76 2.74
C PHE A 102 -13.38 -0.91 4.00
N PHE A 103 -12.41 -0.01 4.14
CA PHE A 103 -12.27 1.06 5.14
C PHE A 103 -11.01 1.87 4.79
N ASP A 104 -10.80 3.02 5.43
CA ASP A 104 -9.86 4.04 4.96
C ASP A 104 -8.38 3.77 5.22
N ASN A 105 -8.02 2.61 5.79
CA ASN A 105 -6.63 2.26 6.10
C ASN A 105 -6.07 1.20 5.14
N VAL A 106 -6.70 1.02 3.98
CA VAL A 106 -6.26 0.11 2.92
C VAL A 106 -5.75 0.91 1.73
N VAL A 107 -4.51 0.66 1.30
CA VAL A 107 -3.87 1.37 0.19
C VAL A 107 -3.29 0.37 -0.80
N PHE A 108 -3.67 0.51 -2.07
CA PHE A 108 -3.08 -0.22 -3.19
C PHE A 108 -2.11 0.70 -3.89
N PHE A 109 -0.82 0.34 -3.91
CA PHE A 109 0.22 1.06 -4.63
C PHE A 109 0.31 0.50 -6.03
N SER A 110 -0.60 0.92 -6.89
CA SER A 110 -0.58 0.62 -8.32
C SER A 110 -0.43 1.90 -9.14
N LEU A 111 0.34 1.83 -10.22
CA LEU A 111 0.51 2.94 -11.16
C LEU A 111 -0.48 2.90 -12.34
N GLU A 112 -1.03 1.73 -12.64
CA GLU A 112 -1.84 1.49 -13.84
C GLU A 112 -3.28 1.07 -13.54
N GLU A 113 -3.55 0.53 -12.35
CA GLU A 113 -4.87 0.00 -11.98
C GLU A 113 -5.49 0.78 -10.80
N PRO A 114 -6.83 0.95 -10.76
CA PRO A 114 -7.78 0.66 -11.84
C PRO A 114 -7.52 1.52 -13.09
N LYS A 115 -8.11 1.19 -14.25
CA LYS A 115 -7.86 1.87 -15.55
C LYS A 115 -7.91 3.41 -15.54
N ASP A 116 -8.64 4.00 -14.61
CA ASP A 116 -8.76 5.46 -14.46
C ASP A 116 -7.71 6.04 -13.50
N ASN A 117 -6.67 5.26 -13.17
CA ASN A 117 -5.56 5.66 -12.34
C ASN A 117 -4.51 6.38 -13.17
N ASN A 118 -4.49 7.71 -13.06
CA ASN A 118 -3.54 8.56 -13.79
C ASN A 118 -2.19 8.69 -13.08
N SER A 119 -1.87 7.85 -12.08
CA SER A 119 -0.63 7.97 -11.31
C SER A 119 0.62 7.96 -12.18
N ARG A 120 0.68 7.11 -13.21
CA ARG A 120 1.81 7.10 -14.15
C ARG A 120 1.91 8.37 -14.99
N GLU A 121 0.78 8.91 -15.45
CA GLU A 121 0.73 10.17 -16.19
C GLU A 121 1.16 11.33 -15.30
N ILE A 122 0.69 11.38 -14.05
CA ILE A 122 1.07 12.37 -13.05
C ILE A 122 2.59 12.34 -12.80
N LEU A 123 3.19 11.15 -12.65
CA LEU A 123 4.64 11.01 -12.51
C LEU A 123 5.43 11.36 -13.77
N SER A 124 4.79 11.40 -14.94
CA SER A 124 5.46 11.82 -16.18
C SER A 124 5.62 13.35 -16.27
N HIS A 125 4.89 14.10 -15.45
CA HIS A 125 5.12 15.53 -15.28
C HIS A 125 6.30 15.77 -14.35
N GLU A 126 7.34 16.47 -14.82
CA GLU A 126 8.58 16.74 -14.08
C GLU A 126 8.38 17.51 -12.77
N GLU A 127 7.19 18.08 -12.53
CA GLU A 127 6.86 18.86 -11.35
C GLU A 127 6.45 18.02 -10.12
N ILE A 128 6.12 16.73 -10.30
CA ILE A 128 5.61 15.88 -9.21
C ILE A 128 6.56 14.71 -8.97
N THR A 129 7.12 14.67 -7.77
CA THR A 129 8.03 13.59 -7.34
C THR A 129 7.27 12.32 -6.90
N LYS A 130 7.96 11.18 -6.86
CA LYS A 130 7.42 9.92 -6.31
C LYS A 130 6.99 10.09 -4.86
N GLU A 131 7.78 10.80 -4.07
CA GLU A 131 7.50 11.11 -2.67
C GLU A 131 6.20 11.90 -2.51
N GLU A 132 6.00 12.95 -3.32
CA GLU A 132 4.78 13.76 -3.30
C GLU A 132 3.56 12.93 -3.68
N LEU A 133 3.66 12.14 -4.74
CA LEU A 133 2.53 11.29 -5.16
C LEU A 133 2.18 10.26 -4.08
N ILE A 134 3.17 9.60 -3.49
CA ILE A 134 2.95 8.61 -2.43
C ILE A 134 2.39 9.27 -1.17
N CYS A 135 3.01 10.35 -0.69
CA CYS A 135 2.62 10.99 0.56
C CYS A 135 1.27 11.68 0.43
N LEU A 136 1.09 12.52 -0.59
CA LEU A 136 -0.09 13.37 -0.76
C LEU A 136 -1.22 12.66 -1.50
N GLY A 137 -0.89 11.85 -2.51
CA GLY A 137 -1.88 11.11 -3.30
C GLY A 137 -2.36 9.84 -2.60
N PHE A 138 -1.46 8.89 -2.34
CA PHE A 138 -1.82 7.57 -1.82
C PHE A 138 -2.09 7.57 -0.31
N TYR A 139 -1.20 8.20 0.47
CA TYR A 139 -1.33 8.27 1.92
C TYR A 139 -2.13 9.46 2.42
N CYS A 140 -2.46 10.41 1.54
CA CYS A 140 -3.14 11.68 1.84
C CYS A 140 -2.58 12.42 3.07
N LEU A 141 -1.26 12.37 3.28
CA LEU A 141 -0.54 13.19 4.26
C LEU A 141 -0.72 14.68 3.91
N ARG A 142 -0.47 15.55 4.89
CA ARG A 142 -0.60 17.01 4.70
C ARG A 142 0.61 17.62 3.99
N CYS A 143 1.75 16.96 4.07
CA CYS A 143 3.02 17.32 3.44
C CYS A 143 3.83 16.04 3.22
N VAL A 144 4.90 16.14 2.44
CA VAL A 144 5.97 15.13 2.44
C VAL A 144 6.77 15.34 3.74
N PRO A 145 6.87 14.35 4.63
CA PRO A 145 7.70 14.46 5.82
C PRO A 145 9.16 14.67 5.43
N ASP A 146 9.83 15.64 6.07
CA ASP A 146 11.29 15.79 5.96
C ASP A 146 11.89 14.46 6.41
N GLY A 147 12.55 13.74 5.50
CA GLY A 147 12.92 12.32 5.60
C GLY A 147 13.92 11.94 6.70
N LYS A 148 13.80 12.48 7.92
CA LYS A 148 14.45 12.00 9.11
C LYS A 148 13.67 10.81 9.62
N ALA A 149 14.15 9.61 9.26
CA ALA A 149 13.92 8.45 10.11
C ALA A 149 14.32 8.86 11.54
N GLU A 150 13.35 8.89 12.46
CA GLU A 150 13.61 9.18 13.87
C GLU A 150 14.61 8.14 14.40
N GLY A 151 15.87 8.58 14.50
CA GLY A 151 17.01 7.78 14.94
C GLY A 151 18.26 8.62 15.19
N THR A 152 18.15 9.95 15.26
CA THR A 152 19.25 10.81 15.71
C THR A 152 18.89 11.37 17.07
N VAL A 153 19.54 10.80 18.08
CA VAL A 153 19.59 11.30 19.46
C VAL A 153 20.02 12.76 19.41
N TYR A 154 19.17 13.67 19.90
CA TYR A 154 19.65 14.96 20.37
C TYR A 154 20.08 14.74 21.82
N VAL A 155 21.39 14.82 22.05
CA VAL A 155 21.98 15.06 23.36
C VAL A 155 21.68 16.51 23.76
#